data_AF-A0AAP8MVQ9-F1
#
_entry.id   AF-A0AAP8MVQ9-F1
#
_cell.length_a   1.000
_cell.length_b   1.000
_cell.length_c   1.000
_cell.angle_alpha   90.00
_cell.angle_beta   90.00
_cell.angle_gamma   90.00
#
_symmetry.space_group_name_H-M   'P 1'
#
loop_
_entity.id
_entity.type
_entity.pdbx_description
1 polymer ?
#
loop_
_entity_poly.entity_id
_entity_poly.type
_entity_poly.pdbx_seq_one_letter_code
_entity_poly.pdbx_strand_id
1 'polypeptide(L)'
;MSGLDTRGFMDGALRGFSVMERHQQNKKQNERRDRLEAQNDYRYREGISHRDERTALEDERYQGEIDYRTETDEENKRRWQLEFDRNKEKDALAVKEHNLRVKNLGLRNETEKVKAKTAFIQENTPIIDNAWAVYAETGKIDPILENEYVKGGVYDPRRYTTEFISNAEKLGTKMQGVMSGEVDSNDSEFHSLMSSMYEGNLNKSVGQKDLTGKTIARNEIAHINFVEDVDPKMKGNQSGIVVGVISHYEDGTKSEKPKPITQNRSTDKNDKVMVIPIENAMADIQTQLKLSRLANTQFHNGKVFSKKDDGMRGELREALVGLEQEKAKAISKAQSDPMAGENVIADIEETYRQQEQSLRDLYAKPDAPQRPEQGGLSALDDATPSQEVITWANGNEQKLQFLQAIPNEYLANADSAYLETQWAKFKAHKTAERDEALVEKVKGDNLEQGASKINYSTATHAQLEALAQQGDQKAMQMLEQSNASMRPKEDYSLQHQSGYGVRS
;
A
#
# COMPACT_ATOMS: atom_id res chain seq x y z
N MET A 1 -21.42 -137.20 -106.43
CA MET A 1 -21.71 -137.13 -104.98
C MET A 1 -21.23 -135.77 -104.47
N SER A 2 -22.07 -135.14 -103.63
CA SER A 2 -22.04 -133.79 -103.03
C SER A 2 -20.75 -132.96 -103.03
N GLY A 3 -20.88 -131.69 -103.43
CA GLY A 3 -19.88 -130.64 -103.25
C GLY A 3 -19.84 -130.11 -101.81
N LEU A 4 -18.62 -129.93 -101.30
CA LEU A 4 -18.33 -129.18 -100.08
C LEU A 4 -18.16 -127.70 -100.45
N ASP A 5 -19.08 -126.86 -99.97
CA ASP A 5 -19.05 -125.41 -100.14
C ASP A 5 -18.05 -124.77 -99.17
N THR A 6 -16.81 -124.59 -99.62
CA THR A 6 -15.71 -123.95 -98.88
C THR A 6 -15.78 -122.43 -98.86
N ARG A 7 -16.78 -121.81 -99.50
CA ARG A 7 -16.90 -120.35 -99.63
C ARG A 7 -17.48 -119.69 -98.36
N GLY A 8 -18.29 -120.39 -97.58
CA GLY A 8 -18.85 -119.87 -96.32
C GLY A 8 -17.85 -119.78 -95.16
N PHE A 9 -16.84 -120.66 -95.13
CA PHE A 9 -15.84 -120.70 -94.05
C PHE A 9 -14.82 -119.55 -94.15
N MET A 10 -14.41 -119.19 -95.38
CA MET A 10 -13.49 -118.07 -95.60
C MET A 10 -14.14 -116.70 -95.33
N ASP A 11 -15.45 -116.51 -95.60
CA ASP A 11 -16.15 -115.26 -95.31
C ASP A 11 -16.41 -115.06 -93.79
N GLY A 12 -16.64 -116.15 -93.05
CA GLY A 12 -16.75 -116.12 -91.58
C GLY A 12 -15.43 -115.78 -90.88
N ALA A 13 -14.30 -116.29 -91.37
CA ALA A 13 -12.98 -115.97 -90.84
C ALA A 13 -12.61 -114.49 -91.05
N LEU A 14 -12.85 -113.94 -92.24
CA LEU A 14 -12.53 -112.54 -92.57
C LEU A 14 -13.39 -111.54 -91.78
N ARG A 15 -14.68 -111.84 -91.55
CA ARG A 15 -15.52 -111.01 -90.67
C ARG A 15 -15.06 -111.08 -89.21
N GLY A 16 -14.64 -112.26 -88.73
CA GLY A 16 -14.05 -112.43 -87.39
C GLY A 16 -12.78 -111.58 -87.18
N PHE A 17 -11.89 -111.52 -88.17
CA PHE A 17 -10.71 -110.65 -88.12
C PHE A 17 -11.08 -109.16 -88.09
N SER A 18 -12.04 -108.73 -88.91
CA SER A 18 -12.49 -107.32 -88.93
C SER A 18 -13.15 -106.86 -87.62
N VAL A 19 -13.86 -107.77 -86.92
CA VAL A 19 -14.47 -107.50 -85.62
C VAL A 19 -13.41 -107.49 -84.51
N MET A 20 -12.46 -108.42 -84.53
CA MET A 20 -11.33 -108.41 -83.59
C MET A 20 -10.45 -107.17 -83.77
N GLU A 21 -10.20 -106.74 -85.01
CA GLU A 21 -9.44 -105.52 -85.30
C GLU A 21 -10.18 -104.28 -84.79
N ARG A 22 -11.49 -104.15 -85.04
CA ARG A 22 -12.30 -103.06 -84.46
C ARG A 22 -12.31 -103.10 -82.93
N HIS A 23 -12.39 -104.28 -82.32
CA HIS A 23 -12.37 -104.41 -80.86
C HIS A 23 -11.02 -103.98 -80.27
N GLN A 24 -9.90 -104.39 -80.88
CA GLN A 24 -8.57 -103.95 -80.46
C GLN A 24 -8.35 -102.45 -80.68
N GLN A 25 -8.86 -101.89 -81.79
CA GLN A 25 -8.83 -100.45 -82.04
C GLN A 25 -9.68 -99.68 -81.01
N ASN A 26 -10.89 -100.14 -80.71
CA ASN A 26 -11.75 -99.53 -79.71
C ASN A 26 -11.14 -99.61 -78.30
N LYS A 27 -10.51 -100.74 -77.95
CA LYS A 27 -9.80 -100.88 -76.68
C LYS A 27 -8.64 -99.87 -76.57
N LYS A 28 -7.81 -99.76 -77.61
CA LYS A 28 -6.72 -98.77 -77.66
C LYS A 28 -7.23 -97.33 -77.63
N GLN A 29 -8.36 -97.04 -78.28
CA GLN A 29 -8.98 -95.71 -78.26
C GLN A 29 -9.55 -95.36 -76.88
N ASN A 30 -10.22 -96.31 -76.20
CA ASN A 30 -10.71 -96.13 -74.84
C ASN A 30 -9.55 -95.91 -73.87
N GLU A 31 -8.51 -96.75 -73.91
CA GLU A 31 -7.31 -96.58 -73.07
C GLU A 31 -6.63 -95.22 -73.31
N ARG A 32 -6.61 -94.72 -74.55
CA ARG A 32 -6.11 -93.39 -74.87
C ARG A 32 -7.01 -92.30 -74.30
N ARG A 33 -8.33 -92.44 -74.39
CA ARG A 33 -9.30 -91.49 -73.85
C ARG A 33 -9.19 -91.42 -72.33
N ASP A 34 -9.16 -92.56 -71.65
CA ASP A 34 -9.05 -92.64 -70.20
C ASP A 34 -7.74 -92.02 -69.70
N ARG A 35 -6.63 -92.20 -70.43
CA ARG A 35 -5.36 -91.51 -70.13
C ARG A 35 -5.44 -90.00 -70.32
N LEU A 36 -6.13 -89.53 -71.37
CA LEU A 36 -6.31 -88.10 -71.63
C LEU A 36 -7.23 -87.47 -70.57
N GLU A 37 -8.27 -88.17 -70.16
CA GLU A 37 -9.19 -87.75 -69.09
C GLU A 37 -8.47 -87.69 -67.75
N ALA A 38 -7.69 -88.72 -67.39
CA ALA A 38 -6.87 -88.70 -66.19
C ALA A 38 -5.84 -87.55 -66.18
N GLN A 39 -5.23 -87.22 -67.33
CA GLN A 39 -4.33 -86.06 -67.43
C GLN A 39 -5.08 -84.73 -67.32
N ASN A 40 -6.29 -84.63 -67.85
CA ASN A 40 -7.10 -83.43 -67.75
C ASN A 40 -7.55 -83.21 -66.30
N ASP A 41 -8.06 -84.25 -65.65
CA ASP A 41 -8.41 -84.24 -64.23
C ASP A 41 -7.24 -83.84 -63.34
N TYR A 42 -6.05 -84.37 -63.62
CA TYR A 42 -4.84 -83.99 -62.89
C TYR A 42 -4.53 -82.49 -63.05
N ARG A 43 -4.53 -81.97 -64.28
CA ARG A 43 -4.30 -80.54 -64.56
C ARG A 43 -5.37 -79.65 -63.96
N TYR A 44 -6.62 -80.10 -63.95
CA TYR A 44 -7.73 -79.36 -63.36
C TYR A 44 -7.57 -79.27 -61.84
N ARG A 45 -7.27 -80.39 -61.16
CA ARG A 45 -7.00 -80.41 -59.72
C ARG A 45 -5.78 -79.57 -59.33
N GLU A 46 -4.71 -79.66 -60.11
CA GLU A 46 -3.50 -78.84 -59.93
C GLU A 46 -3.80 -77.35 -60.12
N GLY A 47 -4.59 -77.00 -61.13
CA GLY A 47 -5.04 -75.63 -61.38
C GLY A 47 -5.94 -75.06 -60.28
N ILE A 48 -6.78 -75.90 -59.65
CA ILE A 48 -7.56 -75.50 -58.46
C ILE A 48 -6.62 -75.29 -57.27
N SER A 49 -5.72 -76.23 -56.97
CA SER A 49 -4.79 -76.13 -55.84
C SER A 49 -3.98 -74.84 -55.89
N HIS A 50 -3.42 -74.50 -57.05
CA HIS A 50 -2.66 -73.26 -57.21
C HIS A 50 -3.51 -71.99 -57.07
N ARG A 51 -4.79 -72.04 -57.47
CA ARG A 51 -5.71 -70.91 -57.28
C ARG A 51 -6.07 -70.73 -55.81
N ASP A 52 -6.34 -71.83 -55.11
CA ASP A 52 -6.66 -71.84 -53.69
C ASP A 52 -5.47 -71.35 -52.86
N GLU A 53 -4.26 -71.83 -53.16
CA GLU A 53 -3.01 -71.35 -52.54
C GLU A 53 -2.79 -69.85 -52.75
N ARG A 54 -3.01 -69.36 -53.97
CA ARG A 54 -2.89 -67.93 -54.27
C ARG A 54 -3.94 -67.09 -53.55
N THR A 55 -5.18 -67.58 -53.48
CA THR A 55 -6.27 -66.88 -52.79
C THR A 55 -5.98 -66.81 -51.29
N ALA A 56 -5.52 -67.92 -50.69
CA ALA A 56 -5.11 -67.96 -49.29
C ALA A 56 -3.96 -66.97 -48.98
N LEU A 57 -2.96 -66.88 -49.86
CA LEU A 57 -1.86 -65.91 -49.74
C LEU A 57 -2.33 -64.45 -49.88
N GLU A 58 -3.29 -64.18 -50.76
CA GLU A 58 -3.88 -62.85 -50.94
C GLU A 58 -4.74 -62.45 -49.73
N ASP A 59 -5.54 -63.37 -49.19
CA ASP A 59 -6.34 -63.18 -47.98
C ASP A 59 -5.46 -62.93 -46.75
N GLU A 60 -4.36 -63.69 -46.60
CA GLU A 60 -3.40 -63.50 -45.51
C GLU A 60 -2.73 -62.12 -45.57
N ARG A 61 -2.35 -61.66 -46.76
CA ARG A 61 -1.79 -60.31 -46.96
C ARG A 61 -2.79 -59.22 -46.65
N TYR A 62 -4.03 -59.38 -47.10
CA TYR A 62 -5.10 -58.42 -46.86
C TYR A 62 -5.41 -58.32 -45.36
N GLN A 63 -5.50 -59.45 -44.66
CA GLN A 63 -5.70 -59.48 -43.21
C GLN A 63 -4.52 -58.81 -42.48
N GLY A 64 -3.28 -59.12 -42.87
CA GLY A 64 -2.10 -58.47 -42.29
C GLY A 64 -2.07 -56.95 -42.50
N GLU A 65 -2.56 -56.45 -43.64
CA GLU A 65 -2.68 -55.00 -43.88
C GLU A 65 -3.76 -54.36 -43.00
N ILE A 66 -4.91 -55.01 -42.83
CA ILE A 66 -5.96 -54.54 -41.92
C ILE A 66 -5.44 -54.47 -40.49
N ASP A 67 -4.76 -55.53 -40.04
CA ASP A 67 -4.24 -55.61 -38.67
C ASP A 67 -3.20 -54.50 -38.42
N TYR A 68 -2.27 -54.31 -39.36
CA TYR A 68 -1.27 -53.24 -39.28
C TYR A 68 -1.89 -51.82 -39.25
N ARG A 69 -2.89 -51.56 -40.10
CA ARG A 69 -3.60 -50.27 -40.12
C ARG A 69 -4.33 -50.05 -38.79
N THR A 70 -4.97 -51.08 -38.27
CA THR A 70 -5.72 -51.02 -37.01
C THR A 70 -4.78 -50.72 -35.84
N GLU A 71 -3.65 -51.43 -35.73
CA GLU A 71 -2.64 -51.21 -34.69
C GLU A 71 -2.06 -49.78 -34.77
N THR A 72 -1.75 -49.31 -35.98
CA THR A 72 -1.21 -47.96 -36.20
C THR A 72 -2.23 -46.88 -35.80
N ASP A 73 -3.50 -47.06 -36.14
CA ASP A 73 -4.57 -46.13 -35.77
C ASP A 73 -4.82 -46.11 -34.26
N GLU A 74 -4.74 -47.27 -33.59
CA GLU A 74 -4.83 -47.36 -32.13
C GLU A 74 -3.65 -46.66 -31.45
N GLU A 75 -2.42 -46.86 -31.94
CA GLU A 75 -1.23 -46.18 -31.41
C GLU A 75 -1.33 -44.66 -31.61
N ASN A 76 -1.78 -44.21 -32.78
CA ASN A 76 -1.98 -42.79 -33.07
C ASN A 76 -3.05 -42.17 -32.19
N LYS A 77 -4.19 -42.85 -31.97
CA LYS A 77 -5.22 -42.40 -31.02
C LYS A 77 -4.66 -42.30 -29.61
N ARG A 78 -3.88 -43.28 -29.15
CA ARG A 78 -3.25 -43.26 -27.83
C ARG A 78 -2.26 -42.10 -27.70
N ARG A 79 -1.41 -41.85 -28.70
CA ARG A 79 -0.49 -40.71 -28.73
C ARG A 79 -1.24 -39.37 -28.66
N TRP A 80 -2.28 -39.22 -29.48
CA TRP A 80 -3.10 -38.02 -29.51
C TRP A 80 -3.79 -37.76 -28.17
N GLN A 81 -4.35 -38.79 -27.53
CA GLN A 81 -4.96 -38.67 -26.20
C GLN A 81 -3.96 -38.22 -25.14
N LEU A 82 -2.77 -38.84 -25.11
CA LEU A 82 -1.71 -38.46 -24.17
C LEU A 82 -1.26 -37.01 -24.38
N GLU A 83 -1.14 -36.56 -25.62
CA GLU A 83 -0.78 -35.17 -25.93
C GLU A 83 -1.89 -34.20 -25.55
N PHE A 84 -3.15 -34.55 -25.83
CA PHE A 84 -4.32 -33.76 -25.45
C PHE A 84 -4.38 -33.58 -23.93
N ASP A 85 -4.23 -34.66 -23.16
CA ASP A 85 -4.24 -34.62 -21.70
C ASP A 85 -3.08 -33.79 -21.15
N ARG A 86 -1.86 -33.97 -21.70
CA ARG A 86 -0.70 -33.17 -21.33
C ARG A 86 -0.89 -31.68 -21.62
N ASN A 87 -1.47 -31.33 -22.75
CA ASN A 87 -1.74 -29.93 -23.11
C ASN A 87 -2.82 -29.34 -22.20
N LYS A 88 -3.88 -30.08 -21.91
CA LYS A 88 -4.92 -29.68 -20.96
C LYS A 88 -4.34 -29.44 -19.55
N GLU A 89 -3.42 -30.28 -19.09
CA GLU A 89 -2.74 -30.10 -17.82
C GLU A 89 -1.84 -28.86 -17.84
N LYS A 90 -1.05 -28.66 -18.90
CA LYS A 90 -0.23 -27.46 -19.07
C LYS A 90 -1.06 -26.17 -19.07
N ASP A 91 -2.18 -26.16 -19.77
CA ASP A 91 -3.07 -25.00 -19.81
C ASP A 91 -3.69 -24.74 -18.43
N ALA A 92 -4.11 -25.80 -17.72
CA ALA A 92 -4.60 -25.67 -16.35
C ALA A 92 -3.54 -25.11 -15.39
N LEU A 93 -2.28 -25.55 -15.52
CA LEU A 93 -1.15 -25.01 -14.75
C LEU A 93 -0.87 -23.55 -15.11
N ALA A 94 -0.85 -23.21 -16.40
CA ALA A 94 -0.61 -21.83 -16.86
C ALA A 94 -1.68 -20.85 -16.35
N VAL A 95 -2.96 -21.26 -16.39
CA VAL A 95 -4.06 -20.47 -15.82
C VAL A 95 -3.89 -20.30 -14.31
N LYS A 96 -3.52 -21.37 -13.60
CA LYS A 96 -3.26 -21.31 -12.16
C LYS A 96 -2.10 -20.36 -11.82
N GLU A 97 -0.99 -20.44 -12.55
CA GLU A 97 0.16 -19.56 -12.38
C GLU A 97 -0.17 -18.09 -12.67
N HIS A 98 -0.92 -17.84 -13.75
CA HIS A 98 -1.39 -16.51 -14.09
C HIS A 98 -2.25 -15.92 -12.95
N ASN A 99 -3.21 -16.69 -12.45
CA ASN A 99 -4.07 -16.26 -11.34
C ASN A 99 -3.28 -15.99 -10.06
N LEU A 100 -2.29 -16.83 -9.73
CA LEU A 100 -1.39 -16.61 -8.60
C LEU A 100 -0.56 -15.33 -8.78
N ARG A 101 -0.07 -15.06 -9.99
CA ARG A 101 0.69 -13.85 -10.29
C ARG A 101 -0.15 -12.59 -10.13
N VAL A 102 -1.36 -12.57 -10.69
CA VAL A 102 -2.32 -11.46 -10.56
C VAL A 102 -2.67 -11.23 -9.08
N LYS A 103 -2.94 -12.30 -8.33
CA LYS A 103 -3.19 -12.23 -6.89
C LYS A 103 -2.01 -11.60 -6.16
N ASN A 104 -0.80 -12.11 -6.37
CA ASN A 104 0.40 -11.61 -5.70
C ASN A 104 0.71 -10.15 -6.04
N LEU A 105 0.44 -9.71 -7.28
CA LEU A 105 0.59 -8.32 -7.67
C LEU A 105 -0.41 -7.42 -6.93
N GLY A 106 -1.68 -7.86 -6.83
CA GLY A 106 -2.70 -7.18 -6.04
C GLY A 106 -2.29 -7.01 -4.57
N LEU A 107 -1.77 -8.08 -3.96
CA LEU A 107 -1.27 -8.06 -2.58
C LEU A 107 -0.13 -7.06 -2.39
N ARG A 108 0.86 -7.06 -3.29
CA ARG A 108 1.97 -6.09 -3.24
C ARG A 108 1.46 -4.66 -3.31
N ASN A 109 0.60 -4.37 -4.29
CA ASN A 109 0.02 -3.04 -4.45
C ASN A 109 -0.77 -2.60 -3.20
N GLU A 110 -1.50 -3.51 -2.55
CA GLU A 110 -2.22 -3.18 -1.31
C GLU A 110 -1.26 -2.91 -0.15
N THR A 111 -0.21 -3.71 0.01
CA THR A 111 0.80 -3.45 1.06
C THR A 111 1.54 -2.13 0.84
N GLU A 112 1.85 -1.76 -0.40
CA GLU A 112 2.48 -0.49 -0.74
C GLU A 112 1.52 0.68 -0.47
N LYS A 113 0.24 0.54 -0.82
CA LYS A 113 -0.79 1.55 -0.49
C LYS A 113 -0.93 1.77 1.01
N VAL A 114 -0.90 0.71 1.81
CA VAL A 114 -0.96 0.83 3.27
C VAL A 114 0.27 1.57 3.80
N LYS A 115 1.47 1.24 3.31
CA LYS A 115 2.71 1.93 3.70
C LYS A 115 2.69 3.41 3.31
N ALA A 116 2.31 3.72 2.07
CA ALA A 116 2.18 5.08 1.57
C ALA A 116 1.16 5.88 2.39
N LYS A 117 0.00 5.26 2.70
CA LYS A 117 -0.99 5.84 3.59
C LYS A 117 -0.42 6.16 4.97
N THR A 118 0.27 5.22 5.61
CA THR A 118 0.83 5.44 6.95
C THR A 118 1.88 6.56 6.95
N ALA A 119 2.80 6.57 5.97
CA ALA A 119 3.80 7.62 5.82
C ALA A 119 3.12 8.99 5.60
N PHE A 120 2.15 9.06 4.68
CA PHE A 120 1.41 10.29 4.42
C PHE A 120 0.72 10.83 5.68
N ILE A 121 0.02 9.98 6.44
CA ILE A 121 -0.64 10.42 7.67
C ILE A 121 0.39 10.92 8.70
N GLN A 122 1.51 10.20 8.88
CA GLN A 122 2.55 10.60 9.84
C GLN A 122 3.17 11.95 9.47
N GLU A 123 3.56 12.13 8.21
CA GLU A 123 4.16 13.37 7.71
C GLU A 123 3.19 14.56 7.76
N ASN A 124 1.89 14.31 7.57
CA ASN A 124 0.87 15.35 7.50
C ASN A 124 0.00 15.45 8.76
N THR A 125 0.36 14.79 9.86
CA THR A 125 -0.46 14.79 11.10
C THR A 125 -0.79 16.20 11.58
N PRO A 126 0.16 17.16 11.67
CA PRO A 126 -0.16 18.52 12.13
C PRO A 126 -1.14 19.25 11.20
N ILE A 127 -1.03 19.02 9.89
CA ILE A 127 -1.90 19.63 8.88
C ILE A 127 -3.31 19.03 8.97
N ILE A 128 -3.42 17.72 9.19
CA ILE A 128 -4.69 17.02 9.41
C ILE A 128 -5.36 17.53 10.69
N ASP A 129 -4.62 17.68 11.79
CA ASP A 129 -5.14 18.19 13.06
C ASP A 129 -5.67 19.63 12.93
N ASN A 130 -4.96 20.49 12.20
CA ASN A 130 -5.44 21.85 11.89
C ASN A 130 -6.69 21.83 10.99
N ALA A 131 -6.69 21.01 9.94
CA ALA A 131 -7.85 20.85 9.05
C ALA A 131 -9.11 20.41 9.82
N TRP A 132 -8.94 19.58 10.85
CA TRP A 132 -10.00 19.22 11.79
C TRP A 132 -10.54 20.42 12.58
N ALA A 133 -9.66 21.26 13.12
CA ALA A 133 -10.05 22.48 13.83
C ALA A 133 -10.84 23.44 12.91
N VAL A 134 -10.31 23.69 11.70
CA VAL A 134 -10.97 24.54 10.69
C VAL A 134 -12.35 23.99 10.30
N TYR A 135 -12.46 22.66 10.09
CA TYR A 135 -13.73 22.02 9.77
C TYR A 135 -14.75 22.17 10.90
N ALA A 136 -14.33 22.01 12.15
CA ALA A 136 -15.24 22.17 13.28
C ALA A 136 -15.73 23.61 13.49
N GLU A 137 -14.90 24.60 13.18
CA GLU A 137 -15.25 26.01 13.33
C GLU A 137 -16.10 26.54 12.17
N THR A 138 -15.73 26.18 10.94
CA THR A 138 -16.27 26.81 9.74
C THR A 138 -17.18 25.89 8.93
N GLY A 139 -17.13 24.58 9.18
CA GLY A 139 -17.75 23.55 8.34
C GLY A 139 -17.07 23.37 6.98
N LYS A 140 -15.98 24.10 6.69
CA LYS A 140 -15.24 24.00 5.43
C LYS A 140 -14.29 22.81 5.48
N ILE A 141 -14.23 22.08 4.38
CA ILE A 141 -13.34 20.93 4.23
C ILE A 141 -12.04 21.41 3.60
N ASP A 142 -10.94 21.20 4.30
CA ASP A 142 -9.60 21.45 3.77
C ASP A 142 -9.24 20.40 2.69
N PRO A 143 -8.53 20.77 1.60
CA PRO A 143 -8.06 19.83 0.59
C PRO A 143 -7.30 18.61 1.14
N ILE A 144 -6.57 18.73 2.26
CA ILE A 144 -5.87 17.60 2.87
C ILE A 144 -6.84 16.48 3.28
N LEU A 145 -8.08 16.83 3.65
CA LEU A 145 -9.14 15.89 4.04
C LEU A 145 -9.83 15.22 2.85
N GLU A 146 -9.63 15.74 1.64
CA GLU A 146 -10.11 15.12 0.38
C GLU A 146 -9.10 14.12 -0.20
N ASN A 147 -7.89 14.04 0.35
CA ASN A 147 -6.87 13.08 -0.07
C ASN A 147 -7.36 11.62 0.10
N GLU A 148 -6.99 10.74 -0.83
CA GLU A 148 -7.39 9.32 -0.83
C GLU A 148 -7.02 8.57 0.47
N TYR A 149 -5.99 9.01 1.18
CA TYR A 149 -5.52 8.39 2.41
C TYR A 149 -6.32 8.83 3.66
N VAL A 150 -6.94 10.02 3.61
CA VAL A 150 -7.68 10.62 4.72
C VAL A 150 -9.19 10.46 4.55
N LYS A 151 -9.70 10.76 3.36
CA LYS A 151 -11.13 10.78 3.02
C LYS A 151 -11.83 9.47 3.36
N GLY A 152 -12.95 9.57 4.08
CA GLY A 152 -13.73 8.41 4.56
C GLY A 152 -13.01 7.52 5.58
N GLY A 153 -11.80 7.89 6.00
CA GLY A 153 -10.98 7.14 6.94
C GLY A 153 -11.20 7.53 8.40
N VAL A 154 -10.28 7.07 9.26
CA VAL A 154 -10.21 7.46 10.69
C VAL A 154 -9.94 8.95 10.86
N TYR A 155 -9.22 9.56 9.93
CA TYR A 155 -8.83 10.97 10.01
C TYR A 155 -9.81 11.91 9.29
N ASP A 156 -10.94 11.41 8.76
CA ASP A 156 -11.96 12.26 8.16
C ASP A 156 -12.97 12.73 9.22
N PRO A 157 -13.10 14.04 9.50
CA PRO A 157 -14.03 14.53 10.51
C PRO A 157 -15.50 14.25 10.15
N ARG A 158 -15.83 14.03 8.86
CA ARG A 158 -17.19 13.69 8.42
C ARG A 158 -17.69 12.34 8.94
N ARG A 159 -16.78 11.44 9.31
CA ARG A 159 -17.12 10.15 9.89
C ARG A 159 -17.74 10.27 11.29
N TYR A 160 -17.39 11.32 12.04
CA TYR A 160 -17.72 11.47 13.45
C TYR A 160 -19.08 12.12 13.63
N THR A 161 -20.13 11.40 13.25
CA THR A 161 -21.51 11.78 13.52
C THR A 161 -21.83 11.71 15.03
N THR A 162 -22.92 12.35 15.46
CA THR A 162 -23.37 12.26 16.87
C THR A 162 -23.60 10.82 17.30
N GLU A 163 -24.11 9.96 16.42
CA GLU A 163 -24.30 8.53 16.68
C GLU A 163 -22.95 7.81 16.83
N PHE A 164 -21.99 8.06 15.93
CA PHE A 164 -20.65 7.48 16.02
C PHE A 164 -19.97 7.89 17.33
N ILE A 165 -20.04 9.17 17.68
CA ILE A 165 -19.45 9.70 18.93
C ILE A 165 -20.08 9.03 20.15
N SER A 166 -21.40 8.93 20.21
CA SER A 166 -22.09 8.26 21.31
C SER A 166 -21.70 6.78 21.43
N ASN A 167 -21.60 6.07 20.31
CA ASN A 167 -21.18 4.68 20.28
C ASN A 167 -19.70 4.52 20.71
N ALA A 168 -18.82 5.42 20.27
CA ALA A 168 -17.42 5.44 20.67
C ALA A 168 -17.25 5.71 22.18
N GLU A 169 -18.02 6.62 22.76
CA GLU A 169 -18.01 6.85 24.21
C GLU A 169 -18.45 5.61 25.00
N LYS A 170 -19.58 5.00 24.61
CA LYS A 170 -20.05 3.73 25.21
C LYS A 170 -19.01 2.62 25.08
N LEU A 171 -18.36 2.53 23.91
CA LEU A 171 -17.29 1.57 23.67
C LEU A 171 -16.11 1.82 24.61
N GLY A 172 -15.69 3.07 24.80
CA GLY A 172 -14.63 3.43 25.74
C GLY A 172 -14.91 2.96 27.17
N THR A 173 -16.15 3.16 27.65
CA THR A 173 -16.59 2.68 28.97
C THR A 173 -16.61 1.16 29.05
N LYS A 174 -17.21 0.48 28.05
CA LYS A 174 -17.24 -1.00 28.04
C LYS A 174 -15.86 -1.62 27.91
N MET A 175 -14.97 -1.00 27.14
CA MET A 175 -13.59 -1.47 26.98
C MET A 175 -12.86 -1.50 28.32
N GLN A 176 -13.08 -0.50 29.19
CA GLN A 176 -12.53 -0.54 30.55
C GLN A 176 -13.04 -1.73 31.36
N GLY A 177 -14.34 -2.04 31.24
CA GLY A 177 -14.95 -3.22 31.85
C GLY A 177 -14.38 -4.54 31.29
N VAL A 178 -14.09 -4.60 29.98
CA VAL A 178 -13.45 -5.78 29.37
C VAL A 178 -12.02 -5.95 29.88
N MET A 179 -11.26 -4.85 29.95
CA MET A 179 -9.88 -4.87 30.47
C MET A 179 -9.80 -5.20 31.96
N SER A 180 -10.79 -4.80 32.76
CA SER A 180 -10.87 -5.14 34.19
C SER A 180 -11.43 -6.55 34.45
N GLY A 181 -11.98 -7.20 33.43
CA GLY A 181 -12.63 -8.51 33.53
C GLY A 181 -14.07 -8.46 34.07
N GLU A 182 -14.64 -7.25 34.24
CA GLU A 182 -16.04 -7.06 34.64
C GLU A 182 -17.03 -7.35 33.49
N VAL A 183 -16.59 -7.17 32.25
CA VAL A 183 -17.38 -7.41 31.03
C VAL A 183 -16.70 -8.49 30.20
N ASP A 184 -17.45 -9.46 29.71
CA ASP A 184 -16.92 -10.47 28.79
C ASP A 184 -16.52 -9.80 27.46
N SER A 185 -15.32 -10.11 26.95
CA SER A 185 -14.86 -9.71 25.62
C SER A 185 -15.79 -10.15 24.47
N ASN A 186 -16.64 -11.15 24.71
CA ASN A 186 -17.65 -11.66 23.79
C ASN A 186 -19.07 -11.14 24.06
N ASP A 187 -19.21 -10.07 24.86
CA ASP A 187 -20.48 -9.39 25.07
C ASP A 187 -21.07 -8.87 23.74
N SER A 188 -22.36 -9.12 23.54
CA SER A 188 -23.05 -8.77 22.29
C SER A 188 -23.09 -7.26 22.03
N GLU A 189 -23.24 -6.45 23.07
CA GLU A 189 -23.25 -5.00 22.94
C GLU A 189 -21.84 -4.47 22.64
N PHE A 190 -20.81 -5.03 23.26
CA PHE A 190 -19.42 -4.74 22.92
C PHE A 190 -19.10 -5.05 21.45
N HIS A 191 -19.52 -6.20 20.94
CA HIS A 191 -19.37 -6.55 19.52
C HIS A 191 -20.10 -5.59 18.58
N SER A 192 -21.31 -5.17 18.92
CA SER A 192 -22.08 -4.22 18.12
C SER A 192 -21.38 -2.86 18.04
N LEU A 193 -20.90 -2.35 19.18
CA LEU A 193 -20.14 -1.09 19.24
C LEU A 193 -18.82 -1.18 18.46
N MET A 194 -18.08 -2.29 18.60
CA MET A 194 -16.87 -2.54 17.81
C MET A 194 -17.18 -2.67 16.32
N SER A 195 -18.31 -3.29 15.95
CA SER A 195 -18.74 -3.43 14.55
C SER A 195 -19.06 -2.08 13.92
N SER A 196 -19.75 -1.20 14.65
CA SER A 196 -20.02 0.18 14.22
C SER A 196 -18.72 0.96 14.05
N MET A 197 -17.77 0.83 14.99
CA MET A 197 -16.48 1.49 14.85
C MET A 197 -15.69 0.97 13.66
N TYR A 198 -15.67 -0.35 13.41
CA TYR A 198 -14.88 -0.95 12.34
C TYR A 198 -15.64 -1.22 11.04
N GLU A 199 -16.83 -0.64 10.85
CA GLU A 199 -17.74 -0.96 9.75
C GLU A 199 -17.05 -0.89 8.38
N GLY A 200 -16.33 0.20 8.07
CA GLY A 200 -15.62 0.36 6.80
C GLY A 200 -14.52 -0.70 6.58
N ASN A 201 -13.93 -1.22 7.66
CA ASN A 201 -12.96 -2.31 7.57
C ASN A 201 -13.63 -3.68 7.40
N LEU A 202 -14.73 -3.92 8.12
CA LEU A 202 -15.52 -5.15 8.07
C LEU A 202 -16.20 -5.34 6.71
N ASN A 203 -16.66 -4.24 6.11
CA ASN A 203 -17.41 -4.28 4.86
C ASN A 203 -16.54 -4.32 3.60
N LYS A 204 -15.20 -4.43 3.72
CA LYS A 204 -14.32 -4.61 2.55
C LYS A 204 -14.57 -5.90 1.77
N SER A 205 -15.17 -6.92 2.39
CA SER A 205 -15.53 -8.17 1.72
C SER A 205 -16.96 -8.19 1.16
N VAL A 206 -17.72 -7.09 1.32
CA VAL A 206 -19.05 -6.95 0.72
C VAL A 206 -18.95 -7.04 -0.81
N GLY A 207 -19.90 -7.74 -1.43
CA GLY A 207 -19.91 -8.05 -2.86
C GLY A 207 -19.09 -9.28 -3.24
N GLN A 208 -18.25 -9.83 -2.35
CA GLN A 208 -17.56 -11.10 -2.60
C GLN A 208 -18.51 -12.28 -2.41
N LYS A 209 -18.28 -13.35 -3.17
CA LYS A 209 -18.94 -14.63 -2.96
C LYS A 209 -18.22 -15.40 -1.87
N ASP A 210 -18.96 -15.80 -0.86
CA ASP A 210 -18.51 -16.74 0.15
C ASP A 210 -18.35 -18.15 -0.45
N LEU A 211 -17.72 -19.06 0.29
CA LEU A 211 -17.53 -20.47 -0.09
C LEU A 211 -18.85 -21.22 -0.36
N THR A 212 -19.95 -20.71 0.19
CA THR A 212 -21.31 -21.19 -0.05
C THR A 212 -21.87 -20.73 -1.40
N GLY A 213 -21.18 -19.84 -2.11
CA GLY A 213 -21.61 -19.20 -3.35
C GLY A 213 -22.46 -17.94 -3.16
N LYS A 214 -22.83 -17.60 -1.91
CA LYS A 214 -23.68 -16.44 -1.57
C LYS A 214 -22.87 -15.15 -1.54
N THR A 215 -23.45 -14.06 -2.01
CA THR A 215 -22.84 -12.72 -1.99
C THR A 215 -22.99 -12.09 -0.60
N ILE A 216 -21.87 -11.62 -0.04
CA ILE A 216 -21.85 -10.93 1.25
C ILE A 216 -22.41 -9.52 1.09
N ALA A 217 -23.42 -9.16 1.88
CA ALA A 217 -24.03 -7.83 1.91
C ALA A 217 -23.50 -6.95 3.07
N ARG A 218 -23.21 -7.54 4.23
CA ARG A 218 -22.59 -6.85 5.38
C ARG A 218 -21.95 -7.86 6.33
N ASN A 219 -21.02 -7.40 7.17
CA ASN A 219 -20.41 -8.21 8.22
C ASN A 219 -20.58 -7.57 9.60
N GLU A 220 -20.69 -8.41 10.62
CA GLU A 220 -20.75 -8.00 12.03
C GLU A 220 -19.77 -8.84 12.84
N ILE A 221 -19.11 -8.25 13.83
CA ILE A 221 -18.25 -8.98 14.76
C ILE A 221 -19.13 -9.88 15.63
N ALA A 222 -18.72 -11.13 15.76
CA ALA A 222 -19.45 -12.14 16.51
C ALA A 222 -18.66 -12.72 17.68
N HIS A 223 -17.33 -12.74 17.59
CA HIS A 223 -16.46 -13.10 18.71
C HIS A 223 -15.07 -12.52 18.55
N ILE A 224 -14.37 -12.38 19.67
CA ILE A 224 -12.99 -11.93 19.78
C ILE A 224 -12.24 -13.03 20.54
N ASN A 225 -11.37 -13.75 19.84
CA ASN A 225 -10.55 -14.80 20.45
C ASN A 225 -9.14 -14.28 20.70
N PHE A 226 -8.63 -14.49 21.91
CA PHE A 226 -7.24 -14.26 22.23
C PHE A 226 -6.40 -15.47 21.83
N VAL A 227 -5.25 -15.21 21.22
CA VAL A 227 -4.31 -16.22 20.74
C VAL A 227 -2.93 -15.89 21.30
N GLU A 228 -2.22 -16.90 21.80
CA GLU A 228 -0.83 -16.76 22.25
C GLU A 228 0.13 -17.16 21.10
N ASP A 229 1.39 -16.70 21.18
CA ASP A 229 2.48 -17.05 20.26
C ASP A 229 2.23 -16.71 18.77
N VAL A 230 1.81 -15.47 18.50
CA VAL A 230 1.50 -14.96 17.15
C VAL A 230 2.66 -15.08 16.15
N ASP A 231 3.92 -14.88 16.57
CA ASP A 231 5.11 -15.08 15.73
C ASP A 231 6.14 -16.00 16.42
N PRO A 232 6.38 -17.21 15.89
CA PRO A 232 7.36 -18.14 16.45
C PRO A 232 8.83 -17.66 16.35
N LYS A 233 9.10 -16.57 15.63
CA LYS A 233 10.44 -15.97 15.51
C LYS A 233 10.73 -14.87 16.53
N MET A 234 9.71 -14.37 17.22
CA MET A 234 9.86 -13.35 18.24
C MET A 234 9.87 -14.00 19.63
N LYS A 235 10.86 -13.67 20.47
CA LYS A 235 10.90 -14.14 21.86
C LYS A 235 9.91 -13.34 22.72
N GLY A 236 9.02 -14.05 23.43
CA GLY A 236 8.09 -13.46 24.41
C GLY A 236 6.68 -14.03 24.28
N ASN A 237 5.83 -13.83 25.29
CA ASN A 237 4.41 -14.19 25.22
C ASN A 237 3.71 -13.17 24.32
N GLN A 238 3.43 -13.54 23.07
CA GLN A 238 2.80 -12.64 22.10
C GLN A 238 1.31 -12.88 22.10
N SER A 239 0.56 -12.00 22.76
CA SER A 239 -0.88 -12.09 22.77
C SER A 239 -1.45 -11.34 21.56
N GLY A 240 -2.28 -12.03 20.78
CA GLY A 240 -2.98 -11.51 19.63
C GLY A 240 -4.47 -11.74 19.72
N ILE A 241 -5.19 -11.10 18.80
CA ILE A 241 -6.63 -11.18 18.67
C ILE A 241 -6.97 -11.71 17.28
N VAL A 242 -7.87 -12.68 17.25
CA VAL A 242 -8.56 -13.14 16.04
C VAL A 242 -10.03 -12.73 16.15
N VAL A 243 -10.47 -11.92 15.19
CA VAL A 243 -11.85 -11.44 15.12
C VAL A 243 -12.66 -12.39 14.24
N GLY A 244 -13.71 -12.96 14.80
CA GLY A 244 -14.71 -13.75 14.08
C GLY A 244 -15.89 -12.87 13.66
N VAL A 245 -16.32 -12.99 12.42
CA VAL A 245 -17.44 -12.23 11.86
C VAL A 245 -18.58 -13.14 11.40
N ILE A 246 -19.82 -12.67 11.56
CA ILE A 246 -20.99 -13.22 10.90
C ILE A 246 -21.25 -12.40 9.63
N SER A 247 -21.29 -13.08 8.49
CA SER A 247 -21.65 -12.47 7.21
C SER A 247 -23.15 -12.56 7.00
N HIS A 248 -23.77 -11.43 6.68
CA HIS A 248 -25.13 -11.38 6.16
C HIS A 248 -25.07 -11.36 4.64
N TYR A 249 -25.92 -12.15 4.00
CA TYR A 249 -25.96 -12.27 2.55
C TYR A 249 -27.11 -11.46 1.94
N GLU A 250 -27.03 -11.19 0.64
CA GLU A 250 -28.08 -10.46 -0.10
C GLU A 250 -29.43 -11.18 -0.11
N ASP A 251 -29.44 -12.51 0.05
CA ASP A 251 -30.66 -13.32 0.16
C ASP A 251 -31.34 -13.22 1.55
N GLY A 252 -30.82 -12.38 2.44
CA GLY A 252 -31.31 -12.17 3.80
C GLY A 252 -30.85 -13.22 4.81
N THR A 253 -30.16 -14.28 4.37
CA THR A 253 -29.61 -15.29 5.28
C THR A 253 -28.29 -14.83 5.91
N LYS A 254 -27.83 -15.55 6.95
CA LYS A 254 -26.55 -15.29 7.61
C LYS A 254 -25.67 -16.53 7.58
N SER A 255 -24.36 -16.36 7.71
CA SER A 255 -23.42 -17.46 7.88
C SER A 255 -23.77 -18.27 9.13
N GLU A 256 -23.84 -19.59 9.01
CA GLU A 256 -24.20 -20.48 10.12
C GLU A 256 -23.20 -20.43 11.29
N LYS A 257 -21.93 -20.16 10.99
CA LYS A 257 -20.85 -20.05 11.97
C LYS A 257 -20.05 -18.78 11.71
N PRO A 258 -19.56 -18.10 12.76
CA PRO A 258 -18.63 -17.00 12.58
C PRO A 258 -17.36 -17.48 11.89
N LYS A 259 -16.82 -16.64 11.01
CA LYS A 259 -15.60 -16.89 10.24
C LYS A 259 -14.52 -15.90 10.64
N PRO A 260 -13.27 -16.33 10.79
CA PRO A 260 -12.19 -15.39 11.11
C PRO A 260 -11.97 -14.41 9.96
N ILE A 261 -11.66 -13.16 10.29
CA ILE A 261 -11.14 -12.21 9.31
C ILE A 261 -9.79 -12.71 8.81
N THR A 262 -9.60 -12.66 7.50
CA THR A 262 -8.36 -13.06 6.83
C THR A 262 -7.48 -11.85 6.51
N GLN A 263 -6.18 -12.07 6.28
CA GLN A 263 -5.19 -11.01 6.06
C GLN A 263 -5.59 -10.07 4.92
N ASN A 264 -6.19 -10.60 3.86
CA ASN A 264 -6.61 -9.82 2.69
C ASN A 264 -8.12 -9.57 2.69
N ARG A 265 -8.80 -9.88 3.80
CA ARG A 265 -10.25 -9.77 3.97
C ARG A 265 -10.99 -10.43 2.79
N SER A 266 -10.50 -11.59 2.37
CA SER A 266 -11.03 -12.38 1.27
C SER A 266 -11.72 -13.63 1.78
N THR A 267 -12.66 -14.13 0.98
CA THR A 267 -13.31 -15.44 1.15
C THR A 267 -12.49 -16.62 0.61
N ASP A 268 -11.29 -16.38 0.06
CA ASP A 268 -10.40 -17.44 -0.45
C ASP A 268 -9.95 -18.38 0.68
N LYS A 269 -10.07 -19.69 0.44
CA LYS A 269 -9.67 -20.75 1.38
C LYS A 269 -8.17 -20.72 1.73
N ASN A 270 -7.34 -20.17 0.85
CA ASN A 270 -5.89 -20.08 1.05
C ASN A 270 -5.47 -18.76 1.71
N ASP A 271 -6.41 -17.85 1.98
CA ASP A 271 -6.12 -16.62 2.70
C ASP A 271 -5.94 -16.92 4.19
N LYS A 272 -4.85 -16.43 4.77
CA LYS A 272 -4.50 -16.74 6.15
C LYS A 272 -5.39 -15.94 7.11
N VAL A 273 -5.69 -16.53 8.25
CA VAL A 273 -6.36 -15.83 9.35
C VAL A 273 -5.51 -14.61 9.76
N MET A 274 -6.16 -13.47 9.93
CA MET A 274 -5.54 -12.27 10.44
C MET A 274 -5.43 -12.38 11.95
N VAL A 275 -4.19 -12.30 12.45
CA VAL A 275 -3.92 -12.18 13.88
C VAL A 275 -3.42 -10.77 14.13
N ILE A 276 -4.11 -10.04 15.00
CA ILE A 276 -3.81 -8.65 15.33
C ILE A 276 -3.13 -8.62 16.69
N PRO A 277 -1.88 -8.14 16.82
CA PRO A 277 -1.26 -7.95 18.13
C PRO A 277 -2.14 -7.09 19.03
N ILE A 278 -2.31 -7.47 20.30
CA ILE A 278 -3.19 -6.75 21.23
C ILE A 278 -2.77 -5.28 21.33
N GLU A 279 -1.47 -5.00 21.37
CA GLU A 279 -0.94 -3.64 21.48
C GLU A 279 -1.37 -2.78 20.30
N ASN A 280 -1.34 -3.35 19.09
CA ASN A 280 -1.75 -2.66 17.87
C ASN A 280 -3.27 -2.43 17.86
N ALA A 281 -4.05 -3.44 18.27
CA ALA A 281 -5.51 -3.30 18.38
C ALA A 281 -5.87 -2.19 19.38
N MET A 282 -5.25 -2.18 20.56
CA MET A 282 -5.49 -1.18 21.59
C MET A 282 -5.07 0.22 21.16
N ALA A 283 -3.90 0.36 20.51
CA ALA A 283 -3.44 1.65 20.00
C ALA A 283 -4.40 2.23 18.95
N ASP A 284 -4.92 1.40 18.04
CA ASP A 284 -5.88 1.84 17.03
C ASP A 284 -7.21 2.26 17.65
N ILE A 285 -7.75 1.47 18.58
CA ILE A 285 -8.98 1.80 19.31
C ILE A 285 -8.80 3.12 20.07
N GLN A 286 -7.71 3.27 20.83
CA GLN A 286 -7.42 4.50 21.57
C GLN A 286 -7.32 5.73 20.67
N THR A 287 -6.72 5.58 19.48
CA THR A 287 -6.62 6.65 18.48
C THR A 287 -8.02 7.07 18.00
N GLN A 288 -8.86 6.11 17.63
CA GLN A 288 -10.23 6.39 17.19
C GLN A 288 -11.08 7.02 18.30
N LEU A 289 -10.93 6.56 19.55
CA LEU A 289 -11.58 7.15 20.73
C LEU A 289 -11.09 8.59 21.00
N LYS A 290 -9.79 8.85 20.88
CA LYS A 290 -9.21 10.19 21.02
C LYS A 290 -9.80 11.15 19.99
N LEU A 291 -9.83 10.74 18.73
CA LEU A 291 -10.41 11.54 17.64
C LEU A 291 -11.92 11.73 17.82
N SER A 292 -12.64 10.73 18.35
CA SER A 292 -14.05 10.88 18.69
C SER A 292 -14.29 11.89 19.81
N ARG A 293 -13.41 11.95 20.82
CA ARG A 293 -13.48 12.97 21.87
C ARG A 293 -13.13 14.36 21.32
N LEU A 294 -12.12 14.45 20.47
CA LEU A 294 -11.78 15.69 19.77
C LEU A 294 -13.00 16.20 18.97
N ALA A 295 -13.60 15.33 18.15
CA ALA A 295 -14.85 15.59 17.44
C ALA A 295 -15.95 16.10 18.38
N ASN A 296 -16.20 15.39 19.48
CA ASN A 296 -17.23 15.77 20.45
C ASN A 296 -16.97 17.19 21.00
N THR A 297 -15.75 17.45 21.47
CA THR A 297 -15.38 18.76 22.01
C THR A 297 -15.47 19.87 20.97
N GLN A 298 -15.06 19.65 19.73
CA GLN A 298 -15.05 20.68 18.72
C GLN A 298 -16.46 20.94 18.13
N PHE A 299 -17.26 19.90 17.87
CA PHE A 299 -18.60 20.03 17.30
C PHE A 299 -19.68 20.47 18.30
N HIS A 300 -19.57 20.08 19.58
CA HIS A 300 -20.50 20.53 20.62
C HIS A 300 -20.12 21.91 21.18
N ASN A 301 -18.83 22.23 21.33
CA ASN A 301 -18.45 23.57 21.80
C ASN A 301 -18.63 24.65 20.72
N GLY A 302 -18.54 24.33 19.43
CA GLY A 302 -18.92 25.27 18.36
C GLY A 302 -20.40 25.69 18.41
N LYS A 303 -21.28 24.82 18.92
CA LYS A 303 -22.73 25.11 19.06
C LYS A 303 -23.14 25.66 20.43
N VAL A 304 -22.39 25.35 21.50
CA VAL A 304 -22.67 25.87 22.85
C VAL A 304 -22.01 27.23 23.08
N PHE A 305 -20.86 27.51 22.47
CA PHE A 305 -20.15 28.80 22.59
C PHE A 305 -20.38 29.75 21.39
N SER A 306 -21.30 29.43 20.48
CA SER A 306 -21.81 30.40 19.47
C SER A 306 -22.88 31.35 20.03
N LYS A 307 -23.18 31.27 21.33
CA LYS A 307 -23.91 32.31 22.05
C LYS A 307 -22.99 32.99 23.06
N LYS A 308 -22.50 34.17 22.67
CA LYS A 308 -22.07 35.28 23.53
C LYS A 308 -21.49 34.85 24.89
N ASP A 309 -20.21 34.48 24.93
CA ASP A 309 -19.33 34.91 26.03
C ASP A 309 -17.85 34.66 25.70
N ASP A 310 -17.03 35.63 26.15
CA ASP A 310 -15.57 35.78 26.09
C ASP A 310 -14.90 36.11 24.75
N GLY A 311 -14.92 37.41 24.40
CA GLY A 311 -14.08 38.01 23.35
C GLY A 311 -12.59 37.66 23.47
N MET A 312 -12.06 37.50 24.69
CA MET A 312 -10.66 37.11 24.93
C MET A 312 -10.33 35.66 24.48
N ARG A 313 -11.28 34.73 24.59
CA ARG A 313 -11.06 33.32 24.19
C ARG A 313 -11.27 33.11 22.69
N GLY A 314 -12.14 33.92 22.07
CA GLY A 314 -12.26 34.01 20.62
C GLY A 314 -11.01 34.61 19.98
N GLU A 315 -10.48 35.70 20.56
CA GLU A 315 -9.26 36.36 20.08
C GLU A 315 -7.99 35.50 20.25
N LEU A 316 -7.83 34.79 21.38
CA LEU A 316 -6.74 33.81 21.52
C LEU A 316 -6.84 32.72 20.45
N ARG A 317 -8.05 32.23 20.18
CA ARG A 317 -8.27 31.19 19.16
C ARG A 317 -7.94 31.70 17.77
N GLU A 318 -8.39 32.90 17.41
CA GLU A 318 -8.08 33.54 16.12
C GLU A 318 -6.58 33.84 15.98
N ALA A 319 -5.92 34.29 17.05
CA ALA A 319 -4.48 34.52 17.07
C ALA A 319 -3.67 33.22 16.92
N LEU A 320 -4.10 32.14 17.58
CA LEU A 320 -3.49 30.81 17.43
C LEU A 320 -3.68 30.25 16.01
N VAL A 321 -4.87 30.40 15.43
CA VAL A 321 -5.16 29.98 14.05
C VAL A 321 -4.34 30.79 13.04
N GLY A 322 -4.21 32.11 13.22
CA GLY A 322 -3.35 32.96 12.40
C GLY A 322 -1.88 32.54 12.48
N LEU A 323 -1.39 32.28 13.69
CA LEU A 323 -0.04 31.79 13.95
C LEU A 323 0.24 30.45 13.23
N GLU A 324 -0.74 29.55 13.25
CA GLU A 324 -0.62 28.23 12.62
C GLU A 324 -0.69 28.29 11.08
N GLN A 325 -1.47 29.21 10.51
CA GLN A 325 -1.45 29.51 9.08
C GLN A 325 -0.11 30.09 8.62
N GLU A 326 0.50 30.96 9.42
CA GLU A 326 1.83 31.51 9.16
C GLU A 326 2.91 30.43 9.26
N LYS A 327 2.82 29.53 10.25
CA LYS A 327 3.68 28.35 10.37
C LYS A 327 3.60 27.45 9.14
N ALA A 328 2.38 27.12 8.69
CA ALA A 328 2.17 26.26 7.53
C ALA A 328 2.74 26.88 6.25
N LYS A 329 2.58 28.19 6.05
CA LYS A 329 3.17 28.92 4.93
C LYS A 329 4.70 28.94 5.01
N ALA A 330 5.27 29.12 6.21
CA ALA A 330 6.71 29.10 6.43
C ALA A 330 7.32 27.73 6.12
N ILE A 331 6.67 26.64 6.56
CA ILE A 331 7.08 25.26 6.25
C ILE A 331 6.99 24.99 4.75
N SER A 332 5.87 25.36 4.10
CA SER A 332 5.70 25.19 2.65
C SER A 332 6.73 25.97 1.83
N LYS A 333 7.11 27.17 2.29
CA LYS A 333 8.17 27.98 1.68
C LYS A 333 9.55 27.36 1.88
N ALA A 334 9.84 26.83 3.08
CA ALA A 334 11.09 26.13 3.36
C ALA A 334 11.23 24.83 2.54
N GLN A 335 10.13 24.10 2.32
CA GLN A 335 10.11 22.88 1.50
C GLN A 335 10.26 23.15 0.00
N SER A 336 9.92 24.36 -0.46
CA SER A 336 10.05 24.77 -1.87
C SER A 336 11.39 25.44 -2.18
N ASP A 337 12.23 25.69 -1.18
CA ASP A 337 13.58 26.25 -1.35
C ASP A 337 14.64 25.13 -1.38
N PRO A 338 15.29 24.86 -2.53
CA PRO A 338 16.34 23.84 -2.64
C PRO A 338 17.65 24.18 -1.90
N MET A 339 17.77 25.37 -1.30
CA MET A 339 18.88 25.75 -0.41
C MET A 339 18.54 25.67 1.08
N ALA A 340 17.31 25.29 1.46
CA ALA A 340 16.94 25.13 2.86
C ALA A 340 17.70 23.95 3.50
N GLY A 341 18.41 24.22 4.60
CA GLY A 341 19.16 23.21 5.35
C GLY A 341 18.26 22.19 6.05
N GLU A 342 18.83 21.04 6.40
CA GLU A 342 18.12 19.86 6.94
C GLU A 342 17.34 20.12 8.25
N ASN A 343 17.69 21.19 8.99
CA ASN A 343 17.06 21.56 10.25
C ASN A 343 16.06 22.73 10.16
N VAL A 344 15.86 23.33 8.97
CA VAL A 344 15.04 24.55 8.83
C VAL A 344 13.59 24.33 9.27
N ILE A 345 13.02 23.14 9.04
CA ILE A 345 11.66 22.82 9.48
C ILE A 345 11.60 22.74 11.01
N ALA A 346 12.60 22.12 11.66
CA ALA A 346 12.66 22.00 13.11
C ALA A 346 12.82 23.38 13.79
N ASP A 347 13.61 24.27 13.21
CA ASP A 347 13.81 25.63 13.72
C ASP A 347 12.54 26.50 13.57
N ILE A 348 11.82 26.34 12.45
CA ILE A 348 10.49 26.95 12.25
C ILE A 348 9.53 26.41 13.31
N GLU A 349 9.48 25.09 13.52
CA GLU A 349 8.60 24.49 14.52
C GLU A 349 8.86 24.97 15.94
N GLU A 350 10.13 25.09 16.34
CA GLU A 350 10.52 25.57 17.67
C GLU A 350 10.15 27.04 17.88
N THR A 351 10.39 27.88 16.87
CA THR A 351 10.05 29.32 16.92
C THR A 351 8.54 29.52 17.09
N TYR A 352 7.74 28.78 16.32
CA TYR A 352 6.29 28.88 16.39
C TYR A 352 5.72 28.26 17.68
N ARG A 353 6.38 27.25 18.27
CA ARG A 353 6.03 26.70 19.59
C ARG A 353 6.22 27.72 20.71
N GLN A 354 7.31 28.50 20.67
CA GLN A 354 7.57 29.57 21.64
C GLN A 354 6.53 30.70 21.52
N GLN A 355 6.11 31.03 20.31
CA GLN A 355 5.07 32.04 20.07
C GLN A 355 3.67 31.55 20.51
N GLU A 356 3.35 30.28 20.27
CA GLU A 356 2.14 29.65 20.78
C GLU A 356 2.08 29.73 22.32
N GLN A 357 3.19 29.40 22.97
CA GLN A 357 3.29 29.43 24.43
C GLN A 357 3.16 30.86 24.98
N SER A 358 3.78 31.85 24.32
CA SER A 358 3.61 33.26 24.68
C SER A 358 2.18 33.74 24.50
N LEU A 359 1.46 33.32 23.45
CA LEU A 359 0.04 33.64 23.26
C LEU A 359 -0.81 33.00 24.37
N ARG A 360 -0.54 31.74 24.72
CA ARG A 360 -1.25 31.06 25.82
C ARG A 360 -1.02 31.77 27.16
N ASP A 361 0.22 32.16 27.46
CA ASP A 361 0.57 32.87 28.71
C ASP A 361 -0.08 34.26 28.81
N LEU A 362 -0.20 34.97 27.68
CA LEU A 362 -0.80 36.30 27.61
C LEU A 362 -2.31 36.27 27.88
N TYR A 363 -2.99 35.18 27.49
CA TYR A 363 -4.43 34.99 27.67
C TYR A 363 -4.81 34.07 28.84
N ALA A 364 -3.84 33.50 29.57
CA ALA A 364 -4.06 32.57 30.69
C ALA A 364 -4.14 33.24 32.08
N LYS A 365 -3.99 34.57 32.23
CA LYS A 365 -4.14 35.25 33.53
C LYS A 365 -5.62 35.47 33.89
N PRO A 366 -6.19 34.76 34.89
CA PRO A 366 -7.64 34.81 35.18
C PRO A 366 -8.02 35.88 36.21
N ASP A 367 -7.09 36.60 36.83
CA ASP A 367 -7.38 37.62 37.84
C ASP A 367 -6.46 38.84 37.64
N ALA A 368 -6.95 39.86 36.95
CA ALA A 368 -6.50 41.22 37.19
C ALA A 368 -7.42 41.81 38.27
N PRO A 369 -6.89 42.32 39.39
CA PRO A 369 -7.71 42.84 40.49
C PRO A 369 -8.61 43.97 39.99
N GLN A 370 -9.80 44.04 40.61
CA GLN A 370 -10.73 45.16 40.49
C GLN A 370 -9.96 46.48 40.41
N ARG A 371 -10.23 47.23 39.34
CA ARG A 371 -9.69 48.57 39.13
C ARG A 371 -10.00 49.44 40.37
N PRO A 372 -9.00 50.10 40.98
CA PRO A 372 -9.26 51.15 41.94
C PRO A 372 -9.98 52.30 41.23
N GLU A 373 -10.99 52.84 41.90
CA GLU A 373 -11.57 54.12 41.54
C GLU A 373 -10.49 55.21 41.45
N GLN A 374 -10.63 56.06 40.43
CA GLN A 374 -10.00 57.38 40.30
C GLN A 374 -8.47 57.45 40.12
N GLY A 375 -8.08 58.15 39.04
CA GLY A 375 -6.79 58.83 38.94
C GLY A 375 -5.95 58.41 37.73
N GLY A 376 -5.75 59.33 36.78
CA GLY A 376 -4.60 59.25 35.86
C GLY A 376 -4.87 59.32 34.36
N LEU A 377 -5.81 60.14 33.88
CA LEU A 377 -5.77 60.69 32.52
C LEU A 377 -5.63 62.21 32.66
N SER A 378 -4.40 62.65 32.93
CA SER A 378 -4.03 64.06 32.93
C SER A 378 -2.61 64.17 32.41
N ALA A 379 -2.47 64.04 31.09
CA ALA A 379 -1.39 64.62 30.28
C ALA A 379 -1.62 64.22 28.81
N LEU A 380 -2.61 64.84 28.17
CA LEU A 380 -2.74 64.93 26.72
C LEU A 380 -3.48 66.25 26.47
N ASP A 381 -2.72 67.34 26.57
CA ASP A 381 -3.18 68.67 26.16
C ASP A 381 -3.32 68.71 24.63
N ASP A 382 -4.42 69.31 24.19
CA ASP A 382 -4.76 69.80 22.86
C ASP A 382 -4.78 68.80 21.68
N ALA A 383 -5.67 67.80 21.81
CA ALA A 383 -6.62 67.34 20.78
C ALA A 383 -7.24 66.04 21.30
N THR A 384 -8.38 66.13 21.98
CA THR A 384 -9.04 64.94 22.56
C THR A 384 -9.36 63.97 21.42
N PRO A 385 -8.81 62.73 21.41
CA PRO A 385 -9.19 61.73 20.43
C PRO A 385 -10.70 61.54 20.51
N SER A 386 -11.38 61.46 19.36
CA SER A 386 -12.83 61.26 19.35
C SER A 386 -13.19 60.01 20.16
N GLN A 387 -14.36 60.00 20.81
CA GLN A 387 -14.83 58.87 21.60
C GLN A 387 -14.81 57.54 20.81
N GLU A 388 -14.93 57.63 19.47
CA GLU A 388 -14.82 56.54 18.50
C GLU A 388 -13.41 55.92 18.43
N VAL A 389 -12.34 56.71 18.53
CA VAL A 389 -10.94 56.22 18.53
C VAL A 389 -10.65 55.42 19.82
N ILE A 390 -11.15 55.91 20.95
CA ILE A 390 -10.98 55.25 22.26
C ILE A 390 -11.80 53.96 22.32
N THR A 391 -13.02 53.96 21.77
CA THR A 391 -13.86 52.76 21.69
C THR A 391 -13.37 51.74 20.66
N TRP A 392 -12.72 52.18 19.57
CA TRP A 392 -12.10 51.28 18.58
C TRP A 392 -10.94 50.47 19.17
N ALA A 393 -10.14 51.07 20.06
CA ALA A 393 -9.04 50.36 20.71
C ALA A 393 -9.55 49.33 21.75
N ASN A 394 -10.72 49.57 22.35
CA ASN A 394 -11.42 48.67 23.28
C ASN A 394 -10.52 47.99 24.35
N GLY A 395 -9.53 48.70 24.87
CA GLY A 395 -8.60 48.16 25.87
C GLY A 395 -7.49 47.25 25.34
N ASN A 396 -7.35 47.07 24.02
CA ASN A 396 -6.24 46.34 23.42
C ASN A 396 -4.95 47.16 23.51
N GLU A 397 -3.99 46.71 24.34
CA GLU A 397 -2.72 47.41 24.58
C GLU A 397 -1.91 47.68 23.29
N GLN A 398 -1.97 46.79 22.31
CA GLN A 398 -1.25 46.96 21.05
C GLN A 398 -1.89 48.03 20.16
N LYS A 399 -3.23 48.08 20.13
CA LYS A 399 -3.96 49.18 19.46
C LYS A 399 -3.73 50.51 20.17
N LEU A 400 -3.60 50.51 21.51
CA LEU A 400 -3.29 51.71 22.29
C LEU A 400 -1.86 52.22 22.01
N GLN A 401 -0.87 51.32 21.94
CA GLN A 401 0.50 51.66 21.54
C GLN A 401 0.57 52.19 20.11
N PHE A 402 -0.23 51.62 19.19
CA PHE A 402 -0.36 52.14 17.83
C PHE A 402 -0.95 53.55 17.79
N LEU A 403 -1.99 53.82 18.58
CA LEU A 403 -2.54 55.17 18.71
C LEU A 403 -1.53 56.17 19.28
N GLN A 404 -0.63 55.73 20.17
CA GLN A 404 0.48 56.56 20.68
C GLN A 404 1.58 56.81 19.63
N ALA A 405 1.71 55.95 18.64
CA ALA A 405 2.71 56.05 17.57
C ALA A 405 2.24 56.91 16.37
N ILE A 406 0.95 57.27 16.31
CA ILE A 406 0.39 58.10 15.26
C ILE A 406 0.31 59.56 15.73
N PRO A 407 0.78 60.54 14.93
CA PRO A 407 0.62 61.96 15.27
C PRO A 407 -0.87 62.34 15.42
N ASN A 408 -1.20 63.11 16.46
CA ASN A 408 -2.59 63.49 16.80
C ASN A 408 -3.39 64.11 15.65
N GLU A 409 -2.72 64.81 14.73
CA GLU A 409 -3.33 65.42 13.53
C GLU A 409 -4.04 64.39 12.63
N TYR A 410 -3.57 63.14 12.61
CA TYR A 410 -4.19 62.05 11.85
C TYR A 410 -5.30 61.32 12.60
N LEU A 411 -5.42 61.53 13.92
CA LEU A 411 -6.42 60.90 14.78
C LEU A 411 -7.70 61.73 14.92
N ALA A 412 -7.61 63.05 14.71
CA ALA A 412 -8.72 63.98 14.93
C ALA A 412 -9.95 63.72 14.03
N ASN A 413 -9.76 63.13 12.85
CA ASN A 413 -10.83 62.84 11.87
C ASN A 413 -10.84 61.38 11.39
N ALA A 414 -10.16 60.48 12.12
CA ALA A 414 -10.07 59.08 11.75
C ALA A 414 -11.34 58.32 12.15
N ASP A 415 -12.01 57.68 11.18
CA ASP A 415 -13.08 56.74 11.46
C ASP A 415 -12.50 55.34 11.76
N SER A 416 -13.34 54.47 12.33
CA SER A 416 -12.93 53.11 12.73
C SER A 416 -12.41 52.27 11.56
N ALA A 417 -12.93 52.49 10.35
CA ALA A 417 -12.50 51.78 9.14
C ALA A 417 -11.10 52.21 8.69
N TYR A 418 -10.80 53.51 8.74
CA TYR A 418 -9.48 54.05 8.48
C TYR A 418 -8.47 53.56 9.51
N LEU A 419 -8.82 53.58 10.82
CA LEU A 419 -7.95 53.07 11.88
C LEU A 419 -7.63 51.58 11.71
N GLU A 420 -8.62 50.74 11.36
CA GLU A 420 -8.39 49.31 11.13
C GLU A 420 -7.49 49.07 9.91
N THR A 421 -7.64 49.88 8.86
CA THR A 421 -6.79 49.82 7.66
C THR A 421 -5.35 50.22 7.96
N GLN A 422 -5.14 51.29 8.74
CA GLN A 422 -3.80 51.73 9.14
C GLN A 422 -3.16 50.76 10.15
N TRP A 423 -3.97 50.17 11.03
CA TRP A 423 -3.54 49.14 11.96
C TRP A 423 -3.09 47.87 11.24
N ALA A 424 -3.82 47.44 10.21
CA ALA A 424 -3.41 46.30 9.37
C ALA A 424 -2.08 46.55 8.64
N LYS A 425 -1.86 47.77 8.13
CA LYS A 425 -0.60 48.17 7.49
C LYS A 425 0.56 48.24 8.48
N PHE A 426 0.32 48.80 9.67
CA PHE A 426 1.31 48.85 10.74
C PHE A 426 1.71 47.44 11.21
N LYS A 427 0.73 46.54 11.37
CA LYS A 427 1.00 45.12 11.66
C LYS A 427 1.82 44.47 10.56
N ALA A 428 1.42 44.61 9.29
CA ALA A 428 2.17 44.05 8.17
C ALA A 428 3.61 44.57 8.08
N HIS A 429 3.84 45.86 8.34
CA HIS A 429 5.16 46.46 8.37
C HIS A 429 6.01 45.95 9.54
N LYS A 430 5.43 45.86 10.75
CA LYS A 430 6.12 45.33 11.92
C LYS A 430 6.44 43.84 11.79
N THR A 431 5.58 43.07 11.15
CA THR A 431 5.84 41.66 10.82
C THR A 431 6.97 41.54 9.78
N ALA A 432 6.96 42.36 8.73
CA ALA A 432 8.03 42.38 7.73
C ALA A 432 9.41 42.77 8.31
N GLU A 433 9.46 43.82 9.15
CA GLU A 433 10.69 44.21 9.87
C GLU A 433 11.19 43.08 10.79
N ARG A 434 10.26 42.37 11.45
CA ARG A 434 10.60 41.27 12.36
C ARG A 434 11.11 40.05 11.60
N ASP A 435 10.49 39.72 10.47
CA ASP A 435 10.89 38.60 9.61
C ASP A 435 12.25 38.86 8.96
N GLU A 436 12.52 40.10 8.53
CA GLU A 436 13.82 40.51 8.00
C GLU A 436 14.91 40.48 9.08
N ALA A 437 14.62 40.96 10.29
CA ALA A 437 15.53 40.88 11.44
C ALA A 437 15.78 39.42 11.90
N LEU A 438 14.80 38.53 11.77
CA LEU A 438 14.96 37.10 12.06
C LEU A 438 15.85 36.41 11.02
N VAL A 439 15.67 36.73 9.74
CA VAL A 439 16.54 36.22 8.66
C VAL A 439 17.98 36.72 8.83
N GLU A 440 18.17 37.96 9.27
CA GLU A 440 19.50 38.52 9.53
C GLU A 440 20.15 37.89 10.78
N LYS A 441 19.37 37.63 11.83
CA LYS A 441 19.84 36.95 13.05
C LYS A 441 20.20 35.49 12.80
N VAL A 442 19.43 34.75 12.01
CA VAL A 442 19.73 33.35 11.64
C VAL A 442 20.97 33.25 10.75
N LYS A 443 21.26 34.27 9.94
CA LYS A 443 22.53 34.37 9.20
C LYS A 443 23.72 34.61 10.14
N GLY A 444 23.55 35.44 11.17
CA GLY A 444 24.56 35.68 12.22
C GLY A 444 24.82 34.46 13.10
N ASP A 445 23.77 33.78 13.57
CA ASP A 445 23.87 32.66 14.50
C ASP A 445 24.45 31.39 13.81
N ASN A 446 24.25 31.21 12.51
CA ASN A 446 24.89 30.12 11.75
C ASN A 446 26.40 30.31 11.55
N LEU A 447 26.89 31.56 11.50
CA LEU A 447 28.33 31.85 11.47
C LEU A 447 28.99 31.54 12.82
N GLU A 448 28.31 31.79 13.95
CA GLU A 448 28.84 31.47 15.29
C GLU A 448 28.70 29.98 15.66
N GLN A 449 27.62 29.30 15.26
CA GLN A 449 27.42 27.87 15.57
C GLN A 449 28.30 26.94 14.74
N GLY A 450 28.64 27.31 13.49
CA GLY A 450 29.63 26.59 12.69
C GLY A 450 31.01 26.57 13.36
N ALA A 451 31.38 27.67 14.04
CA ALA A 451 32.67 27.81 14.71
C ALA A 451 32.77 27.01 16.03
N SER A 452 31.65 26.72 16.72
CA SER A 452 31.68 26.12 18.08
C SER A 452 31.67 24.59 18.14
N LYS A 453 31.30 23.89 17.06
CA LYS A 453 31.23 22.41 17.03
C LYS A 453 32.45 21.71 16.43
N ILE A 454 33.44 22.46 15.93
CA ILE A 454 34.61 21.89 15.28
C ILE A 454 35.74 21.74 16.30
N ASN A 455 36.19 20.51 16.50
CA ASN A 455 37.36 20.25 17.33
C ASN A 455 38.62 20.59 16.54
N TYR A 456 39.02 21.86 16.58
CA TYR A 456 40.17 22.41 15.84
C TYR A 456 41.48 21.66 16.07
N SER A 457 41.63 21.00 17.22
CA SER A 457 42.81 20.21 17.56
C SER A 457 43.00 18.97 16.67
N THR A 458 41.93 18.49 16.05
CA THR A 458 41.91 17.30 15.18
C THR A 458 41.52 17.61 13.73
N ALA A 459 41.23 18.88 13.43
CA ALA A 459 40.84 19.30 12.10
C ALA A 459 42.04 19.22 11.15
N THR A 460 41.82 18.65 9.96
CA THR A 460 42.85 18.60 8.91
C THR A 460 43.13 20.00 8.36
N HIS A 461 44.32 20.21 7.79
CA HIS A 461 44.72 21.49 7.21
C HIS A 461 43.71 22.00 6.16
N ALA A 462 43.20 21.10 5.30
CA ALA A 462 42.18 21.44 4.30
C ALA A 462 40.83 21.85 4.91
N GLN A 463 40.45 21.24 6.05
CA GLN A 463 39.24 21.65 6.78
C GLN A 463 39.44 23.02 7.44
N LEU A 464 40.63 23.29 7.97
CA LEU A 464 40.96 24.62 8.51
C LEU A 464 40.96 25.70 7.40
N GLU A 465 41.43 25.40 6.18
CA GLU A 465 41.36 26.33 5.04
C GLU A 465 39.93 26.63 4.61
N ALA A 466 39.08 25.61 4.51
CA ALA A 466 37.68 25.80 4.18
C ALA A 466 36.95 26.68 5.21
N LEU A 467 37.25 26.51 6.50
CA LEU A 467 36.66 27.30 7.58
C LEU A 467 37.22 28.74 7.63
N ALA A 468 38.51 28.91 7.36
CA ALA A 468 39.12 30.24 7.25
C ALA A 468 38.53 31.04 6.07
N GLN A 469 38.25 30.39 4.94
CA GLN A 469 37.56 31.02 3.80
C GLN A 469 36.12 31.43 4.12
N GLN A 470 35.49 30.78 5.11
CA GLN A 470 34.17 31.13 5.63
C GLN A 470 34.21 32.21 6.73
N GLY A 471 35.39 32.76 7.04
CA GLY A 471 35.55 33.87 7.98
C GLY A 471 35.83 33.44 9.43
N ASP A 472 36.10 32.15 9.69
CA ASP A 472 36.39 31.67 11.05
C ASP A 472 37.78 32.10 11.54
N GLN A 473 37.81 32.98 12.54
CA GLN A 473 39.04 33.55 13.10
C GLN A 473 39.92 32.52 13.82
N LYS A 474 39.33 31.48 14.39
CA LYS A 474 40.07 30.43 15.11
C LYS A 474 40.71 29.45 14.12
N ALA A 475 40.03 29.16 13.01
CA ALA A 475 40.62 28.42 11.90
C ALA A 475 41.79 29.19 11.26
N MET A 476 41.65 30.51 11.07
CA MET A 476 42.74 31.37 10.57
C MET A 476 43.98 31.34 11.48
N GLN A 477 43.81 31.45 12.80
CA GLN A 477 44.93 31.35 13.75
C GLN A 477 45.59 29.96 13.75
N MET A 478 44.80 28.88 13.68
CA MET A 478 45.33 27.51 13.63
C MET A 478 46.10 27.23 12.34
N LEU A 479 45.65 27.78 11.22
CA LEU A 479 46.36 27.73 9.94
C LEU A 479 47.69 28.47 9.99
N GLU A 480 47.74 29.64 10.63
CA GLU A 480 48.96 30.41 10.80
C GLU A 480 49.99 29.64 11.64
N GLN A 481 49.54 28.99 12.72
CA GLN A 481 50.40 28.12 13.55
C GLN A 481 50.86 26.86 12.81
N SER A 482 49.96 26.21 12.06
CA SER A 482 50.29 25.05 11.22
C SER A 482 51.34 25.41 10.18
N ASN A 483 51.17 26.52 9.47
CA ASN A 483 52.09 26.99 8.43
C ASN A 483 53.44 27.47 9.01
N ALA A 484 53.45 28.02 10.23
CA ALA A 484 54.69 28.35 10.93
C ALA A 484 55.51 27.10 11.28
N SER A 485 54.87 25.99 11.63
CA SER A 485 55.54 24.72 11.94
C SER A 485 56.05 23.95 10.72
N MET A 486 55.50 24.23 9.53
CA MET A 486 55.93 23.63 8.26
C MET A 486 57.01 24.44 7.53
N ARG A 487 57.43 25.59 8.06
CA ARG A 487 58.64 26.26 7.55
C ARG A 487 59.86 25.40 7.92
N PRO A 488 60.66 24.95 6.94
CA PRO A 488 61.88 24.21 7.24
C PRO A 488 62.76 25.08 8.13
N LYS A 489 63.28 24.50 9.22
CA LYS A 489 64.30 25.16 10.04
C LYS A 489 65.49 25.46 9.14
N GLU A 490 65.63 26.71 8.73
CA GLU A 490 66.82 27.17 8.05
C GLU A 490 68.01 26.92 8.98
N ASP A 491 68.96 26.14 8.45
CA ASP A 491 70.25 25.84 9.05
C ASP A 491 70.99 27.12 9.44
N TYR A 492 70.92 27.49 10.71
CA TYR A 492 71.98 28.27 11.34
C TYR A 492 73.06 27.31 11.87
N SER A 493 73.81 26.72 10.93
CA SER A 493 75.10 26.09 11.20
C SER A 493 76.21 26.78 10.39
N LEU A 494 76.48 28.04 10.70
CA LEU A 494 77.72 28.70 10.25
C LEU A 494 78.31 29.57 11.37
N GLN A 495 79.52 29.15 11.77
CA GLN A 495 80.62 29.93 12.35
C GLN A 495 80.61 30.22 13.87
N HIS A 496 81.35 29.38 14.62
CA HIS A 496 82.65 29.77 15.21
C HIS A 496 83.38 28.50 15.73
N GLN A 497 84.32 27.96 14.95
CA GLN A 497 85.77 27.99 15.24
C GLN A 497 86.14 27.86 16.73
N SER A 498 86.42 26.62 17.16
CA SER A 498 87.33 26.36 18.27
C SER A 498 88.78 26.52 17.79
N GLY A 499 89.43 27.59 18.25
CA GLY A 499 90.88 27.67 18.29
C GLY A 499 91.45 26.85 19.46
N TYR A 500 92.76 26.58 19.37
CA TYR A 500 93.65 25.91 20.33
C TYR A 500 93.57 24.37 20.29
N GLY A 501 94.48 23.63 19.68
CA GLY A 501 95.93 23.83 19.55
C GLY A 501 96.63 23.12 20.72
N VAL A 502 96.96 21.83 20.56
CA VAL A 502 97.75 21.07 21.53
C VAL A 502 99.18 20.93 21.01
N ARG A 503 100.13 21.39 21.81
CA ARG A 503 101.52 20.92 21.82
C ARG A 503 101.71 20.10 23.09
N SER A 504 101.86 18.79 22.91
CA SER A 504 102.79 17.85 23.56
C SER A 504 102.19 16.45 23.56
#